data_AF-A0A4Z0YG59-F1
#
_entry.id   AF-A0A4Z0YG59-F1
#
_cell.length_a   1.000
_cell.length_b   1.000
_cell.length_c   1.000
_cell.angle_alpha   90.00
_cell.angle_beta   90.00
_cell.angle_gamma   90.00
#
_symmetry.space_group_name_H-M   'P 1'
#
loop_
_entity.id
_entity.type
_entity.pdbx_description
1 polymer ?
#
loop_
_entity_poly.entity_id
_entity_poly.type
_entity_poly.pdbx_seq_one_letter_code
_entity_poly.pdbx_strand_id
1 'polypeptide(L)'
;MAFYDADDSGMAAEPRKGSKVDQENRILFQQTHTAQKFLASPYLEPLVNRFTTFFSRTVEDLGIGGDWVDHPDLFQFLQMTVSRANIEAMMGSKIFDINPHLVQDFWTAKAHAPEFYRGFPRWVIPKAFRDRTRLVEGIKRWHTFAVENGDYTNTAPTDPDWDPVVGSKYAKVRLQYMLKMKPLTADVRAAEDWGLLFGANGNTSPIIFWLIFEVLKDQDLRDRMTAEVNKYLSEDKTINVWGLASNPLLQSAYSEVLRLRVSILVSRMVEFANINCDGHIIPRDEIILMHTDALHYNEEAWTQAGRPPKTPLDQFDVERFLVDTDNGREFSLEGLAGVWIPFGGGDRMCPGRHLVQMEILVTLAYLISNYDIEMGAVETDEVKCDMRYAPYGALPPNRPVSFRMRRNHEELKSFAYRKSG
;
A
#
# COMPACT_ATOMS: atom_id res chain seq x y z
N MET A 1 16.40 25.17 -11.83
CA MET A 1 15.16 24.64 -11.25
C MET A 1 15.27 23.12 -11.29
N ALA A 2 14.89 22.42 -10.22
CA ALA A 2 14.88 20.95 -10.25
C ALA A 2 13.85 20.47 -11.29
N PHE A 3 14.03 19.29 -11.88
CA PHE A 3 13.18 18.80 -12.96
C PHE A 3 11.68 18.79 -12.60
N TYR A 4 11.33 18.30 -11.42
CA TYR A 4 9.94 18.27 -10.95
C TYR A 4 9.35 19.67 -10.75
N ASP A 5 10.14 20.61 -10.22
CA ASP A 5 9.71 22.01 -10.05
C ASP A 5 9.53 22.72 -11.40
N ALA A 6 10.16 22.18 -12.46
CA ALA A 6 10.06 22.71 -13.82
C ALA A 6 8.83 22.23 -14.60
N ASP A 7 8.11 21.22 -14.10
CA ASP A 7 6.88 20.75 -14.73
C ASP A 7 5.68 21.61 -14.27
N ASP A 8 5.43 22.70 -14.99
CA ASP A 8 4.26 23.56 -14.81
C ASP A 8 3.03 23.10 -15.62
N SER A 9 3.11 21.95 -16.30
CA SER A 9 2.07 21.50 -17.24
C SER A 9 0.85 20.90 -16.57
N GLY A 10 0.98 20.50 -15.29
CA GLY A 10 -0.09 19.86 -14.52
C GLY A 10 -0.40 18.42 -14.95
N MET A 11 -1.35 17.81 -14.24
CA MET A 11 -1.66 16.38 -14.40
C MET A 11 -2.69 16.08 -15.48
N ALA A 12 -3.46 17.06 -15.98
CA ALA A 12 -4.57 16.84 -16.91
C ALA A 12 -4.11 16.42 -18.32
N ALA A 13 -5.01 15.89 -19.15
CA ALA A 13 -4.68 15.53 -20.54
C ALA A 13 -4.13 16.72 -21.33
N GLU A 14 -4.81 17.87 -21.25
CA GLU A 14 -4.31 19.12 -21.80
C GLU A 14 -3.35 19.80 -20.81
N PRO A 15 -2.18 20.29 -21.28
CA PRO A 15 -1.27 21.04 -20.42
C PRO A 15 -1.92 22.36 -19.98
N ARG A 16 -1.50 22.86 -18.81
CA ARG A 16 -1.94 24.19 -18.34
C ARG A 16 -1.63 25.27 -19.39
N LYS A 17 -2.56 26.22 -19.51
CA LYS A 17 -2.42 27.34 -20.45
C LYS A 17 -1.11 28.09 -20.21
N GLY A 18 -0.27 28.18 -21.24
CA GLY A 18 1.01 28.88 -21.19
C GLY A 18 2.21 28.03 -20.77
N SER A 19 1.99 26.77 -20.34
CA SER A 19 3.08 25.82 -20.13
C SER A 19 3.83 25.59 -21.44
N LYS A 20 5.17 25.54 -21.34
CA LYS A 20 6.08 25.24 -22.44
C LYS A 20 6.73 23.87 -22.32
N VAL A 21 6.25 23.04 -21.40
CA VAL A 21 6.76 21.69 -21.19
C VAL A 21 6.28 20.82 -22.36
N ASP A 22 7.24 20.23 -23.08
CA ASP A 22 6.93 19.30 -24.16
C ASP A 22 6.10 18.13 -23.64
N GLN A 23 5.15 17.63 -24.45
CA GLN A 23 4.24 16.54 -24.05
C GLN A 23 4.96 15.32 -23.48
N GLU A 24 6.14 14.98 -24.01
CA GLU A 24 6.95 13.85 -23.54
C GLU A 24 7.58 14.08 -22.16
N ASN A 25 7.78 15.33 -21.74
CA ASN A 25 8.47 15.72 -20.50
C ASN A 25 7.51 16.06 -19.34
N ARG A 26 6.19 15.87 -19.54
CA ARG A 26 5.15 16.12 -18.53
C ARG A 26 5.11 15.01 -17.48
N ILE A 27 6.05 15.01 -16.54
CA ILE A 27 6.20 13.94 -15.55
C ILE A 27 4.96 13.78 -14.66
N LEU A 28 4.32 14.88 -14.23
CA LEU A 28 3.13 14.81 -13.39
C LEU A 28 1.95 14.17 -14.14
N PHE A 29 1.80 14.47 -15.42
CA PHE A 29 0.81 13.82 -16.29
C PHE A 29 1.10 12.32 -16.41
N GLN A 30 2.33 11.95 -16.75
CA GLN A 30 2.72 10.55 -16.97
C GLN A 30 2.54 9.69 -15.71
N GLN A 31 2.98 10.19 -14.55
CA GLN A 31 2.83 9.48 -13.28
C GLN A 31 1.35 9.24 -12.95
N THR A 32 0.53 10.29 -13.01
CA THR A 32 -0.89 10.21 -12.66
C THR A 32 -1.67 9.32 -13.63
N HIS A 33 -1.55 9.54 -14.94
CA HIS A 33 -2.31 8.81 -15.94
C HIS A 33 -1.90 7.34 -16.02
N THR A 34 -0.60 7.05 -15.91
CA THR A 34 -0.12 5.67 -15.92
C THR A 34 -0.62 4.92 -14.69
N ALA A 35 -0.54 5.53 -13.49
CA ALA A 35 -1.05 4.90 -12.27
C ALA A 35 -2.57 4.67 -12.33
N GLN A 36 -3.36 5.69 -12.73
CA GLN A 36 -4.81 5.58 -12.84
C GLN A 36 -5.26 4.51 -13.85
N LYS A 37 -4.52 4.35 -14.94
CA LYS A 37 -4.82 3.33 -15.96
C LYS A 37 -4.50 1.92 -15.48
N PHE A 38 -3.28 1.70 -14.98
CA PHE A 38 -2.78 0.34 -14.72
C PHE A 38 -3.08 -0.18 -13.31
N LEU A 39 -3.52 0.69 -12.38
CA LEU A 39 -4.02 0.30 -11.06
C LEU A 39 -5.55 0.27 -11.00
N ALA A 40 -6.20 0.21 -12.18
CA ALA A 40 -7.64 0.09 -12.35
C ALA A 40 -7.98 -1.07 -13.31
N SER A 41 -9.27 -1.40 -13.41
CA SER A 41 -9.74 -2.41 -14.37
C SER A 41 -9.39 -2.01 -15.82
N PRO A 42 -8.97 -2.95 -16.69
CA PRO A 42 -8.87 -4.41 -16.45
C PRO A 42 -7.52 -4.89 -15.90
N TYR A 43 -6.53 -4.00 -15.70
CA TYR A 43 -5.16 -4.40 -15.32
C TYR A 43 -5.01 -4.77 -13.84
N LEU A 44 -5.93 -4.30 -13.01
CA LEU A 44 -5.92 -4.49 -11.57
C LEU A 44 -6.05 -5.97 -11.16
N GLU A 45 -6.98 -6.71 -11.77
CA GLU A 45 -7.26 -8.10 -11.40
C GLU A 45 -6.06 -9.04 -11.64
N PRO A 46 -5.44 -9.06 -12.84
CA PRO A 46 -4.22 -9.83 -13.05
C PRO A 46 -3.09 -9.49 -12.07
N LEU A 47 -2.93 -8.21 -11.72
CA LEU A 47 -1.92 -7.76 -10.77
C LEU A 47 -2.17 -8.31 -9.36
N VAL A 48 -3.41 -8.25 -8.88
CA VAL A 48 -3.77 -8.79 -7.58
C VAL A 48 -3.62 -10.32 -7.55
N ASN A 49 -4.03 -11.02 -8.60
CA ASN A 49 -3.88 -12.48 -8.68
C ASN A 49 -2.40 -12.90 -8.65
N ARG A 50 -1.51 -12.14 -9.29
CA ARG A 50 -0.06 -12.34 -9.18
C ARG A 50 0.43 -12.09 -7.77
N PHE A 51 0.02 -10.99 -7.13
CA PHE A 51 0.36 -10.71 -5.75
C PHE A 51 -0.04 -11.89 -4.85
N THR A 52 -1.28 -12.37 -4.95
CA THR A 52 -1.78 -13.53 -4.18
C THR A 52 -0.89 -14.75 -4.37
N THR A 53 -0.54 -15.07 -5.62
CA THR A 53 0.31 -16.22 -5.98
C THR A 53 1.73 -16.08 -5.41
N PHE A 54 2.35 -14.92 -5.55
CA PHE A 54 3.70 -14.70 -5.05
C PHE A 54 3.75 -14.58 -3.53
N PHE A 55 2.68 -14.06 -2.91
CA PHE A 55 2.55 -14.01 -1.47
C PHE A 55 2.41 -15.40 -0.87
N SER A 56 1.50 -16.23 -1.39
CA SER A 56 1.32 -17.60 -0.91
C SER A 56 2.62 -18.40 -1.04
N ARG A 57 3.28 -18.33 -2.20
CA ARG A 57 4.57 -18.99 -2.43
C ARG A 57 5.64 -18.50 -1.47
N THR A 58 5.74 -17.18 -1.25
CA THR A 58 6.73 -16.60 -0.34
C THR A 58 6.54 -17.09 1.09
N VAL A 59 5.30 -17.25 1.55
CA VAL A 59 5.01 -17.78 2.89
C VAL A 59 5.26 -19.30 2.94
N GLU A 60 4.90 -20.05 1.90
CA GLU A 60 5.15 -21.49 1.79
C GLU A 60 6.65 -21.84 1.78
N ASP A 61 7.47 -21.03 1.12
CA ASP A 61 8.93 -21.19 1.06
C ASP A 61 9.61 -21.06 2.44
N LEU A 62 8.91 -20.52 3.45
CA LEU A 62 9.41 -20.51 4.84
C LEU A 62 9.39 -21.90 5.49
N GLY A 63 8.71 -22.88 4.88
CA GLY A 63 8.70 -24.27 5.36
C GLY A 63 8.00 -24.46 6.71
N ILE A 64 7.06 -23.58 7.07
CA ILE A 64 6.31 -23.65 8.33
C ILE A 64 5.34 -24.84 8.28
N GLY A 65 5.68 -25.91 8.98
CA GLY A 65 4.91 -27.15 9.09
C GLY A 65 3.88 -27.14 10.22
N GLY A 66 3.53 -28.32 10.73
CA GLY A 66 2.56 -28.46 11.83
C GLY A 66 3.09 -28.07 13.23
N ASP A 67 4.39 -27.86 13.36
CA ASP A 67 5.02 -27.42 14.61
C ASP A 67 5.00 -25.90 14.73
N TRP A 68 4.87 -25.40 15.96
CA TRP A 68 4.97 -23.97 16.23
C TRP A 68 6.37 -23.45 15.94
N VAL A 69 6.42 -22.38 15.14
CA VAL A 69 7.64 -21.62 14.85
C VAL A 69 7.52 -20.23 15.45
N ASP A 70 8.46 -19.87 16.32
CA ASP A 70 8.53 -18.53 16.92
C ASP A 70 9.20 -17.53 15.97
N HIS A 71 8.60 -16.34 15.90
CA HIS A 71 9.08 -15.21 15.12
C HIS A 71 9.17 -13.96 16.02
N PRO A 72 10.27 -13.19 15.93
CA PRO A 72 10.51 -12.09 16.87
C PRO A 72 9.65 -10.85 16.60
N ASP A 73 9.17 -10.66 15.36
CA ASP A 73 8.50 -9.43 14.94
C ASP A 73 7.53 -9.68 13.78
N LEU A 74 6.23 -9.58 14.06
CA LEU A 74 5.14 -9.70 13.08
C LEU A 74 5.21 -8.60 12.02
N PHE A 75 5.56 -7.37 12.39
CA PHE A 75 5.65 -6.29 11.42
C PHE A 75 6.80 -6.53 10.46
N GLN A 76 7.97 -6.95 10.96
CA GLN A 76 9.10 -7.33 10.11
C GLN A 76 8.77 -8.52 9.20
N PHE A 77 8.08 -9.54 9.71
CA PHE A 77 7.61 -10.67 8.91
C PHE A 77 6.76 -10.21 7.71
N LEU A 78 5.79 -9.31 7.96
CA LEU A 78 4.92 -8.77 6.93
C LEU A 78 5.69 -7.86 5.95
N GLN A 79 6.61 -7.04 6.45
CA GLN A 79 7.50 -6.22 5.62
C GLN A 79 8.28 -7.09 4.62
N MET A 80 8.79 -8.24 5.06
CA MET A 80 9.61 -9.10 4.20
C MET A 80 8.76 -9.90 3.20
N THR A 81 7.65 -10.49 3.66
CA THR A 81 6.82 -11.37 2.84
C THR A 81 5.95 -10.61 1.85
N VAL A 82 5.22 -9.60 2.31
CA VAL A 82 4.32 -8.79 1.46
C VAL A 82 5.12 -8.01 0.43
N SER A 83 6.22 -7.36 0.84
CA SER A 83 7.00 -6.57 -0.12
C SER A 83 7.72 -7.41 -1.15
N ARG A 84 8.15 -8.62 -0.81
CA ARG A 84 8.69 -9.54 -1.81
C ARG A 84 7.64 -9.86 -2.89
N ALA A 85 6.44 -10.24 -2.47
CA ALA A 85 5.35 -10.59 -3.37
C ALA A 85 4.90 -9.42 -4.24
N ASN A 86 4.73 -8.24 -3.66
CA ASN A 86 4.32 -7.03 -4.37
C ASN A 86 5.38 -6.59 -5.40
N ILE A 87 6.66 -6.53 -5.00
CA ILE A 87 7.76 -6.19 -5.92
C ILE A 87 7.82 -7.17 -7.08
N GLU A 88 7.68 -8.47 -6.82
CA GLU A 88 7.70 -9.48 -7.88
C GLU A 88 6.50 -9.35 -8.83
N ALA A 89 5.29 -9.14 -8.28
CA ALA A 89 4.07 -8.93 -9.05
C ALA A 89 4.14 -7.70 -9.96
N MET A 90 4.85 -6.65 -9.54
CA MET A 90 4.98 -5.39 -10.26
C MET A 90 6.18 -5.34 -11.21
N MET A 91 7.37 -5.76 -10.76
CA MET A 91 8.67 -5.49 -11.42
C MET A 91 9.38 -6.76 -11.93
N GLY A 92 8.71 -7.91 -11.84
CA GLY A 92 9.24 -9.19 -12.34
C GLY A 92 10.12 -9.89 -11.32
N SER A 93 10.39 -11.19 -11.53
CA SER A 93 11.16 -12.02 -10.60
C SER A 93 12.67 -11.81 -10.71
N LYS A 94 13.17 -11.44 -11.89
CA LYS A 94 14.61 -11.22 -12.13
C LYS A 94 15.19 -10.05 -11.35
N ILE A 95 14.35 -9.14 -10.86
CA ILE A 95 14.80 -8.08 -9.95
C ILE A 95 15.49 -8.63 -8.70
N PHE A 96 15.07 -9.80 -8.21
CA PHE A 96 15.65 -10.45 -7.04
C PHE A 96 16.92 -11.25 -7.35
N ASP A 97 17.06 -11.78 -8.57
CA ASP A 97 18.31 -12.38 -9.02
C ASP A 97 19.43 -11.33 -9.07
N ILE A 98 19.08 -10.09 -9.47
CA ILE A 98 20.01 -8.96 -9.56
C ILE A 98 20.23 -8.30 -8.20
N ASN A 99 19.19 -8.28 -7.36
CA ASN A 99 19.19 -7.62 -6.07
C ASN A 99 18.60 -8.54 -4.97
N PRO A 100 19.35 -9.54 -4.49
CA PRO A 100 18.84 -10.51 -3.52
C PRO A 100 18.35 -9.89 -2.20
N HIS A 101 18.93 -8.74 -1.82
CA HIS A 101 18.61 -8.01 -0.59
C HIS A 101 17.66 -6.82 -0.81
N LEU A 102 17.02 -6.70 -1.97
CA LEU A 102 16.23 -5.52 -2.33
C LEU A 102 15.18 -5.14 -1.28
N VAL A 103 14.45 -6.11 -0.73
CA VAL A 103 13.40 -5.84 0.28
C VAL A 103 14.02 -5.28 1.57
N GLN A 104 15.15 -5.85 2.02
CA GLN A 104 15.87 -5.35 3.19
C GLN A 104 16.43 -3.94 2.93
N ASP A 105 17.00 -3.71 1.76
CA ASP A 105 17.54 -2.41 1.37
C ASP A 105 16.44 -1.36 1.29
N PHE A 106 15.26 -1.74 0.76
CA PHE A 106 14.06 -0.92 0.73
C PHE A 106 13.63 -0.49 2.13
N TRP A 107 13.39 -1.43 3.04
CA TRP A 107 12.91 -1.10 4.40
C TRP A 107 13.96 -0.34 5.21
N THR A 108 15.25 -0.65 5.04
CA THR A 108 16.35 0.10 5.65
C THR A 108 16.35 1.56 5.17
N ALA A 109 16.17 1.80 3.87
CA ALA A 109 16.13 3.14 3.32
C ALA A 109 14.84 3.89 3.67
N LYS A 110 13.68 3.20 3.69
CA LYS A 110 12.38 3.76 4.07
C LYS A 110 12.36 4.24 5.52
N ALA A 111 13.05 3.55 6.42
CA ALA A 111 13.15 3.95 7.83
C ALA A 111 13.71 5.38 8.00
N HIS A 112 14.47 5.88 7.02
CA HIS A 112 15.02 7.24 7.02
C HIS A 112 14.13 8.29 6.32
N ALA A 113 12.91 7.93 5.91
CA ALA A 113 12.01 8.85 5.20
C ALA A 113 11.74 10.15 6.00
N PRO A 114 11.48 10.11 7.33
CA PRO A 114 11.29 11.32 8.12
C PRO A 114 12.48 12.30 8.07
N GLU A 115 13.72 11.82 8.01
CA GLU A 115 14.90 12.65 7.89
C GLU A 115 14.99 13.35 6.53
N PHE A 116 14.59 12.66 5.45
CA PHE A 116 14.52 13.27 4.12
C PHE A 116 13.43 14.33 4.04
N TYR A 117 12.25 14.11 4.64
CA TYR A 117 11.17 15.10 4.65
C TYR A 117 11.54 16.37 5.43
N ARG A 118 12.38 16.26 6.47
CA ARG A 118 12.93 17.42 7.20
C ARG A 118 14.02 18.17 6.43
N GLY A 119 14.46 17.66 5.28
CA GLY A 119 15.47 18.31 4.44
C GLY A 119 16.88 18.29 5.04
N PHE A 120 17.19 17.34 5.93
CA PHE A 120 18.53 17.29 6.54
C PHE A 120 19.62 17.04 5.48
N PRO A 121 20.73 17.79 5.51
CA PRO A 121 21.78 17.65 4.51
C PRO A 121 22.61 16.37 4.75
N ARG A 122 23.28 15.91 3.69
CA ARG A 122 24.03 14.63 3.67
C ARG A 122 25.07 14.48 4.78
N TRP A 123 25.70 15.56 5.22
CA TRP A 123 26.71 15.50 6.28
C TRP A 123 26.10 15.37 7.69
N VAL A 124 24.81 15.70 7.89
CA VAL A 124 24.08 15.47 9.15
C VAL A 124 23.57 14.03 9.23
N ILE A 125 23.06 13.49 8.12
CA ILE A 125 22.46 12.14 8.04
C ILE A 125 23.20 11.23 7.03
N PRO A 126 24.53 11.05 7.14
CA PRO A 126 25.30 10.35 6.12
C PRO A 126 24.90 8.88 5.96
N LYS A 127 24.41 8.24 7.03
CA LYS A 127 23.89 6.86 6.97
C LYS A 127 22.62 6.77 6.11
N ALA A 128 21.66 7.67 6.30
CA ALA A 128 20.42 7.71 5.51
C ALA A 128 20.72 7.81 4.01
N PHE A 129 21.63 8.72 3.62
CA PHE A 129 22.03 8.84 2.22
C PHE A 129 22.75 7.61 1.68
N ARG A 130 23.58 6.92 2.47
CA ARG A 130 24.22 5.65 2.05
C ARG A 130 23.19 4.55 1.83
N ASP A 131 22.27 4.37 2.77
CA ASP A 131 21.21 3.36 2.68
C ASP A 131 20.31 3.63 1.47
N ARG A 132 19.98 4.91 1.23
CA ARG A 132 19.29 5.39 0.01
C ARG A 132 20.06 5.04 -1.26
N THR A 133 21.35 5.38 -1.33
CA THR A 133 22.17 5.10 -2.52
C THR A 133 22.22 3.61 -2.83
N ARG A 134 22.35 2.74 -1.81
CA ARG A 134 22.36 1.29 -2.02
C ARG A 134 21.09 0.78 -2.71
N LEU A 135 19.91 1.24 -2.26
CA LEU A 135 18.63 0.90 -2.90
C LEU A 135 18.55 1.41 -4.34
N VAL A 136 18.89 2.68 -4.57
CA VAL A 136 18.86 3.30 -5.91
C VAL A 136 19.80 2.58 -6.88
N GLU A 137 21.01 2.23 -6.46
CA GLU A 137 21.93 1.45 -7.30
C GLU A 137 21.41 0.05 -7.64
N GLY A 138 20.64 -0.58 -6.74
CA GLY A 138 19.97 -1.84 -7.04
C GLY A 138 18.90 -1.71 -8.13
N ILE A 139 18.06 -0.68 -8.02
CA ILE A 139 17.03 -0.39 -9.04
C ILE A 139 17.70 -0.04 -10.39
N LYS A 140 18.82 0.71 -10.39
CA LYS A 140 19.59 1.00 -11.60
C LYS A 140 20.09 -0.26 -12.29
N ARG A 141 20.65 -1.22 -11.54
CA ARG A 141 21.08 -2.52 -12.10
C ARG A 141 19.91 -3.26 -12.75
N TRP A 142 18.73 -3.24 -12.11
CA TRP A 142 17.52 -3.81 -12.69
C TRP A 142 17.08 -3.07 -13.96
N HIS A 143 17.09 -1.73 -13.99
CA HIS A 143 16.79 -0.96 -15.21
C HIS A 143 17.69 -1.35 -16.38
N THR A 144 19.00 -1.40 -16.15
CA THR A 144 19.97 -1.81 -17.19
C THR A 144 19.65 -3.21 -17.71
N PHE A 145 19.49 -4.18 -16.80
CA PHE A 145 19.15 -5.55 -17.18
C PHE A 145 17.83 -5.65 -17.93
N ALA A 146 16.79 -4.96 -17.47
CA ALA A 146 15.45 -4.98 -18.07
C ALA A 146 15.44 -4.38 -19.48
N VAL A 147 16.23 -3.34 -19.73
CA VAL A 147 16.40 -2.75 -21.07
C VAL A 147 17.15 -3.68 -22.02
N GLU A 148 18.17 -4.38 -21.51
CA GLU A 148 19.01 -5.27 -22.32
C GLU A 148 18.34 -6.63 -22.62
N ASN A 149 17.50 -7.13 -21.71
CA ASN A 149 17.03 -8.52 -21.74
C ASN A 149 15.50 -8.66 -21.79
N GLY A 150 14.74 -7.56 -21.68
CA GLY A 150 13.27 -7.58 -21.61
C GLY A 150 12.61 -6.79 -22.73
N ASP A 151 11.35 -7.13 -23.04
CA ASP A 151 10.50 -6.32 -23.92
C ASP A 151 9.66 -5.34 -23.09
N TYR A 152 10.24 -4.17 -22.85
CA TYR A 152 9.54 -3.06 -22.21
C TYR A 152 8.76 -2.20 -23.21
N THR A 153 8.86 -2.45 -24.52
CA THR A 153 8.31 -1.57 -25.57
C THR A 153 6.90 -1.97 -26.01
N ASN A 154 6.57 -3.26 -25.94
CA ASN A 154 5.24 -3.74 -26.24
C ASN A 154 4.32 -3.63 -25.01
N THR A 155 3.23 -2.89 -25.17
CA THR A 155 2.15 -2.77 -24.17
C THR A 155 0.79 -2.90 -24.84
N ALA A 156 0.72 -3.60 -25.97
CA ALA A 156 -0.52 -3.87 -26.66
C ALA A 156 -1.48 -4.65 -25.75
N PRO A 157 -2.81 -4.59 -25.98
CA PRO A 157 -3.76 -5.42 -25.24
C PRO A 157 -3.43 -6.93 -25.31
N THR A 158 -2.86 -7.38 -26.44
CA THR A 158 -2.44 -8.76 -26.69
C THR A 158 -1.10 -9.15 -26.05
N ASP A 159 -0.30 -8.19 -25.59
CA ASP A 159 0.94 -8.46 -24.85
C ASP A 159 0.60 -9.18 -23.53
N PRO A 160 1.38 -10.18 -23.07
CA PRO A 160 1.21 -10.75 -21.75
C PRO A 160 1.17 -9.67 -20.66
N ASP A 161 0.33 -9.85 -19.63
CA ASP A 161 0.20 -8.84 -18.58
C ASP A 161 1.46 -8.71 -17.70
N TRP A 162 2.30 -9.74 -17.70
CA TRP A 162 3.51 -9.82 -16.88
C TRP A 162 4.58 -10.69 -17.53
N ASP A 163 5.84 -10.33 -17.32
CA ASP A 163 7.02 -11.14 -17.64
C ASP A 163 8.06 -11.10 -16.49
N PRO A 164 8.94 -12.11 -16.36
CA PRO A 164 9.88 -12.16 -15.23
C PRO A 164 11.00 -11.11 -15.28
N VAL A 165 11.23 -10.43 -16.40
CA VAL A 165 12.35 -9.49 -16.59
C VAL A 165 11.94 -8.06 -16.24
N VAL A 166 10.90 -7.55 -16.88
CA VAL A 166 10.39 -6.17 -16.71
C VAL A 166 9.21 -6.13 -15.74
N GLY A 167 8.48 -7.24 -15.59
CA GLY A 167 7.31 -7.33 -14.73
C GLY A 167 6.02 -6.98 -15.44
N SER A 168 5.16 -6.26 -14.75
CA SER A 168 3.83 -5.89 -15.20
C SER A 168 3.85 -4.88 -16.35
N LYS A 169 2.75 -4.78 -17.11
CA LYS A 169 2.54 -3.68 -18.06
C LYS A 169 2.70 -2.29 -17.43
N TYR A 170 2.40 -2.16 -16.13
CA TYR A 170 2.63 -0.91 -15.40
C TYR A 170 4.12 -0.57 -15.34
N ALA A 171 4.97 -1.52 -14.96
CA ALA A 171 6.43 -1.35 -14.93
C ALA A 171 7.00 -1.08 -16.33
N LYS A 172 6.48 -1.76 -17.37
CA LYS A 172 6.86 -1.50 -18.78
C LYS A 172 6.61 -0.05 -19.17
N VAL A 173 5.39 0.46 -19.00
CA VAL A 173 5.05 1.84 -19.39
C VAL A 173 5.86 2.87 -18.59
N ARG A 174 6.12 2.60 -17.32
CA ARG A 174 6.99 3.45 -16.50
C ARG A 174 8.39 3.53 -17.09
N LEU A 175 9.00 2.38 -17.40
CA LEU A 175 10.32 2.34 -18.04
C LEU A 175 10.31 3.07 -19.41
N GLN A 176 9.23 2.93 -20.20
CA GLN A 176 9.10 3.62 -21.49
C GLN A 176 9.12 5.16 -21.36
N TYR A 177 8.25 5.77 -20.55
CA TYR A 177 8.24 7.23 -20.45
C TYR A 177 9.54 7.72 -19.80
N MET A 178 10.06 6.99 -18.82
CA MET A 178 11.28 7.37 -18.12
C MET A 178 12.50 7.41 -19.05
N LEU A 179 12.61 6.45 -19.97
CA LEU A 179 13.69 6.40 -20.96
C LEU A 179 13.54 7.45 -22.07
N LYS A 180 12.30 7.85 -22.40
CA LYS A 180 12.03 8.89 -23.42
C LYS A 180 12.32 10.30 -22.91
N MET A 181 12.11 10.55 -21.62
CA MET A 181 12.37 11.84 -20.99
C MET A 181 13.86 12.12 -20.84
N LYS A 182 14.43 12.91 -21.75
CA LYS A 182 15.85 13.33 -21.72
C LYS A 182 16.33 13.86 -20.36
N PRO A 183 15.54 14.63 -19.59
CA PRO A 183 15.98 15.13 -18.29
C PRO A 183 16.15 14.05 -17.21
N LEU A 184 15.58 12.87 -17.38
CA LEU A 184 15.65 11.79 -16.39
C LEU A 184 16.92 10.97 -16.57
N THR A 185 17.96 11.27 -15.79
CA THR A 185 19.17 10.45 -15.71
C THR A 185 18.88 9.07 -15.11
N ALA A 186 19.81 8.12 -15.21
CA ALA A 186 19.66 6.80 -14.58
C ALA A 186 19.35 6.88 -13.07
N ASP A 187 19.99 7.83 -12.36
CA ASP A 187 19.73 8.04 -10.93
C ASP A 187 18.31 8.55 -10.66
N VAL A 188 17.81 9.46 -11.51
CA VAL A 188 16.45 10.00 -11.34
C VAL A 188 15.41 8.94 -11.66
N ARG A 189 15.60 8.15 -12.72
CA ARG A 189 14.70 7.03 -13.06
C ARG A 189 14.62 6.02 -11.91
N ALA A 190 15.77 5.61 -11.36
CA ALA A 190 15.78 4.68 -10.24
C ALA A 190 15.20 5.27 -8.95
N ALA A 191 15.37 6.58 -8.72
CA ALA A 191 14.68 7.26 -7.62
C ALA A 191 13.15 7.37 -7.85
N GLU A 192 12.69 7.42 -9.09
CA GLU A 192 11.26 7.41 -9.43
C GLU A 192 10.63 6.04 -9.13
N ASP A 193 11.33 4.96 -9.45
CA ASP A 193 10.88 3.60 -9.11
C ASP A 193 11.09 3.23 -7.64
N TRP A 194 12.01 3.88 -6.91
CA TRP A 194 11.90 3.89 -5.45
C TRP A 194 10.52 4.43 -5.06
N GLY A 195 10.11 5.56 -5.62
CA GLY A 195 8.81 6.18 -5.33
C GLY A 195 7.65 5.19 -5.50
N LEU A 196 7.70 4.35 -6.55
CA LEU A 196 6.76 3.25 -6.74
C LEU A 196 6.82 2.24 -5.60
N LEU A 197 8.01 1.73 -5.25
CA LEU A 197 8.17 0.78 -4.14
C LEU A 197 7.66 1.36 -2.82
N PHE A 198 7.96 2.63 -2.56
CA PHE A 198 7.48 3.35 -1.38
C PHE A 198 5.96 3.44 -1.35
N GLY A 199 5.33 3.83 -2.47
CA GLY A 199 3.88 3.93 -2.58
C GLY A 199 3.17 2.58 -2.43
N ALA A 200 3.72 1.52 -3.01
CA ALA A 200 3.13 0.19 -3.01
C ALA A 200 3.30 -0.55 -1.68
N ASN A 201 4.37 -0.28 -0.92
CA ASN A 201 4.72 -1.08 0.27
C ASN A 201 4.71 -0.27 1.58
N GLY A 202 5.15 0.99 1.54
CA GLY A 202 5.43 1.79 2.72
C GLY A 202 4.21 2.07 3.59
N ASN A 203 3.02 2.10 2.98
CA ASN A 203 1.73 2.26 3.66
C ASN A 203 0.99 0.93 3.85
N THR A 204 1.12 0.00 2.90
CA THR A 204 0.40 -1.28 2.89
C THR A 204 0.79 -2.16 4.08
N SER A 205 2.10 -2.40 4.31
CA SER A 205 2.54 -3.31 5.37
C SER A 205 2.13 -2.87 6.79
N PRO A 206 2.20 -1.58 7.17
CA PRO A 206 1.65 -1.12 8.46
C PRO A 206 0.16 -1.41 8.63
N ILE A 207 -0.66 -1.23 7.57
CA ILE A 207 -2.10 -1.47 7.65
C ILE A 207 -2.40 -2.97 7.74
N ILE A 208 -1.67 -3.81 7.03
CA ILE A 208 -1.76 -5.28 7.20
C ILE A 208 -1.43 -5.66 8.65
N PHE A 209 -0.35 -5.10 9.21
CA PHE A 209 0.04 -5.36 10.59
C PHE A 209 -1.10 -5.00 11.54
N TRP A 210 -1.66 -3.78 11.44
CA TRP A 210 -2.71 -3.36 12.37
C TRP A 210 -3.99 -4.16 12.20
N LEU A 211 -4.37 -4.52 10.97
CA LEU A 211 -5.54 -5.36 10.75
C LEU A 211 -5.36 -6.75 11.38
N ILE A 212 -4.21 -7.39 11.16
CA ILE A 212 -3.90 -8.69 11.80
C ILE A 212 -3.81 -8.54 13.31
N PHE A 213 -3.21 -7.46 13.82
CA PHE A 213 -3.10 -7.20 15.25
C PHE A 213 -4.47 -7.09 15.92
N GLU A 214 -5.40 -6.30 15.38
CA GLU A 214 -6.75 -6.19 15.94
C GLU A 214 -7.49 -7.54 15.89
N VAL A 215 -7.33 -8.30 14.80
CA VAL A 215 -7.94 -9.63 14.65
C VAL A 215 -7.36 -10.65 15.64
N LEU A 216 -6.04 -10.65 15.88
CA LEU A 216 -5.41 -11.60 16.80
C LEU A 216 -5.60 -11.23 18.27
N LYS A 217 -5.87 -9.96 18.58
CA LYS A 217 -6.11 -9.45 19.94
C LYS A 217 -7.44 -9.94 20.52
N ASP A 218 -8.42 -10.23 19.67
CA ASP A 218 -9.78 -10.59 20.05
C ASP A 218 -10.20 -11.91 19.37
N GLN A 219 -10.40 -12.95 20.18
CA GLN A 219 -10.77 -14.27 19.67
C GLN A 219 -12.16 -14.30 19.02
N ASP A 220 -13.14 -13.52 19.51
CA ASP A 220 -14.47 -13.44 18.90
C ASP A 220 -14.37 -12.82 17.50
N LEU A 221 -13.60 -11.72 17.41
CA LEU A 221 -13.33 -11.07 16.14
C LEU A 221 -12.61 -12.02 15.16
N ARG A 222 -11.61 -12.77 15.64
CA ARG A 222 -10.90 -13.78 14.83
C ARG A 222 -11.84 -14.82 14.27
N ASP A 223 -12.73 -15.37 15.09
CA ASP A 223 -13.66 -16.42 14.68
C ASP A 223 -14.65 -15.88 13.64
N ARG A 224 -15.19 -14.69 13.86
CA ARG A 224 -16.08 -13.99 12.93
C ARG A 224 -15.39 -13.71 11.59
N MET A 225 -14.17 -13.18 11.61
CA MET A 225 -13.39 -12.90 10.41
C MET A 225 -13.06 -14.16 9.63
N THR A 226 -12.67 -15.23 10.34
CA THR A 226 -12.40 -16.54 9.72
C THR A 226 -13.65 -17.09 9.05
N ALA A 227 -14.81 -17.00 9.70
CA ALA A 227 -16.09 -17.43 9.13
C ALA A 227 -16.47 -16.62 7.88
N GLU A 228 -16.26 -15.29 7.87
CA GLU A 228 -16.50 -14.47 6.69
C GLU A 228 -15.53 -14.78 5.54
N VAL A 229 -14.23 -14.95 5.82
CA VAL A 229 -13.21 -15.31 4.83
C VAL A 229 -13.52 -16.66 4.19
N ASN A 230 -13.91 -17.67 4.97
CA ASN A 230 -14.17 -19.02 4.48
C ASN A 230 -15.28 -19.09 3.42
N LYS A 231 -16.20 -18.12 3.37
CA LYS A 231 -17.24 -18.01 2.33
C LYS A 231 -16.67 -17.73 0.93
N TYR A 232 -15.44 -17.20 0.86
CA TYR A 232 -14.78 -16.80 -0.39
C TYR A 232 -13.60 -17.70 -0.75
N LEU A 233 -13.45 -18.84 -0.07
CA LEU A 233 -12.48 -19.87 -0.41
C LEU A 233 -13.18 -20.99 -1.17
N SER A 234 -12.64 -21.34 -2.33
CA SER A 234 -13.04 -22.57 -3.02
C SER A 234 -12.44 -23.81 -2.34
N GLU A 235 -12.88 -24.99 -2.74
CA GLU A 235 -12.41 -26.28 -2.20
C GLU A 235 -10.89 -26.48 -2.38
N ASP A 236 -10.33 -25.94 -3.47
CA ASP A 236 -8.90 -25.95 -3.74
C ASP A 236 -8.11 -24.88 -2.95
N LYS A 237 -8.82 -24.06 -2.14
CA LYS A 237 -8.33 -22.92 -1.35
C LYS A 237 -7.91 -21.70 -2.16
N THR A 238 -8.38 -21.60 -3.41
CA THR A 238 -8.26 -20.36 -4.18
C THR A 238 -9.15 -19.27 -3.56
N ILE A 239 -8.60 -18.07 -3.39
CA ILE A 239 -9.31 -16.93 -2.80
C ILE A 239 -10.09 -16.18 -3.89
N ASN A 240 -11.41 -16.04 -3.75
CA ASN A 240 -12.19 -15.09 -4.52
C ASN A 240 -11.94 -13.67 -3.98
N VAL A 241 -10.91 -13.02 -4.51
CA VAL A 241 -10.43 -11.70 -4.11
C VAL A 241 -11.55 -10.64 -4.15
N TRP A 242 -12.34 -10.61 -5.22
CA TRP A 242 -13.36 -9.59 -5.40
C TRP A 242 -14.54 -9.77 -4.44
N GLY A 243 -14.96 -11.01 -4.23
CA GLY A 243 -15.97 -11.35 -3.23
C GLY A 243 -15.50 -10.96 -1.83
N LEU A 244 -14.25 -11.31 -1.49
CA LEU A 244 -13.60 -10.96 -0.23
C LEU A 244 -13.57 -9.44 0.00
N ALA A 245 -13.18 -8.67 -1.03
CA ALA A 245 -13.11 -7.21 -0.97
C ALA A 245 -14.47 -6.52 -0.86
N SER A 246 -15.55 -7.23 -1.18
CA SER A 246 -16.93 -6.75 -1.05
C SER A 246 -17.61 -7.19 0.25
N ASN A 247 -16.97 -8.02 1.07
CA ASN A 247 -17.54 -8.47 2.33
C ASN A 247 -17.72 -7.31 3.33
N PRO A 248 -18.93 -7.09 3.89
CA PRO A 248 -19.19 -5.96 4.77
C PRO A 248 -18.27 -5.85 5.99
N LEU A 249 -18.06 -6.95 6.71
CA LEU A 249 -17.26 -6.95 7.94
C LEU A 249 -15.79 -6.67 7.65
N LEU A 250 -15.24 -7.29 6.60
CA LEU A 250 -13.85 -7.06 6.16
C LEU A 250 -13.64 -5.62 5.69
N GLN A 251 -14.58 -5.04 4.94
CA GLN A 251 -14.52 -3.65 4.51
C GLN A 251 -14.59 -2.68 5.70
N SER A 252 -15.43 -2.97 6.70
CA SER A 252 -15.54 -2.15 7.90
C SER A 252 -14.25 -2.19 8.73
N ALA A 253 -13.70 -3.38 8.99
CA ALA A 253 -12.43 -3.52 9.72
C ALA A 253 -11.27 -2.83 9.00
N TYR A 254 -11.14 -3.04 7.69
CA TYR A 254 -10.16 -2.34 6.86
C TYR A 254 -10.30 -0.82 6.95
N SER A 255 -11.52 -0.31 6.83
CA SER A 255 -11.79 1.13 6.85
C SER A 255 -11.51 1.75 8.22
N GLU A 256 -11.77 1.01 9.30
CA GLU A 256 -11.48 1.43 10.66
C GLU A 256 -9.99 1.43 10.97
N VAL A 257 -9.25 0.41 10.54
CA VAL A 257 -7.79 0.40 10.65
C VAL A 257 -7.20 1.60 9.89
N LEU A 258 -7.70 1.90 8.68
CA LEU A 258 -7.23 3.08 7.96
C LEU A 258 -7.52 4.39 8.71
N ARG A 259 -8.71 4.54 9.29
CA ARG A 259 -9.09 5.73 10.06
C ARG A 259 -8.17 5.96 11.26
N LEU A 260 -7.85 4.89 11.99
CA LEU A 260 -7.03 4.97 13.22
C LEU A 260 -5.53 5.06 12.95
N ARG A 261 -5.07 4.45 11.87
CA ARG A 261 -3.63 4.15 11.68
C ARG A 261 -3.00 4.93 10.52
N VAL A 262 -3.77 5.70 9.76
CA VAL A 262 -3.25 6.60 8.71
C VAL A 262 -3.29 8.04 9.21
N SER A 263 -2.13 8.69 9.16
CA SER A 263 -1.98 10.10 9.51
C SER A 263 -1.24 10.81 8.38
N ILE A 264 -1.98 11.61 7.60
CA ILE A 264 -1.48 12.29 6.40
C ILE A 264 -1.72 13.79 6.51
N LEU A 265 -0.70 14.56 6.14
CA LEU A 265 -0.84 15.98 5.85
C LEU A 265 -1.14 16.19 4.35
N VAL A 266 -2.41 16.36 4.02
CA VAL A 266 -2.86 16.63 2.66
C VAL A 266 -2.47 18.06 2.29
N SER A 267 -1.54 18.21 1.34
CA SER A 267 -1.03 19.50 0.88
C SER A 267 -1.60 19.93 -0.47
N ARG A 268 -1.94 21.21 -0.63
CA ARG A 268 -2.29 21.85 -1.91
C ARG A 268 -1.57 23.19 -2.03
N MET A 269 -1.29 23.62 -3.26
CA MET A 269 -0.78 24.97 -3.54
C MET A 269 -1.87 25.76 -4.26
N VAL A 270 -2.04 27.03 -3.89
CA VAL A 270 -3.00 27.94 -4.55
C VAL A 270 -2.38 28.49 -5.82
N GLU A 271 -2.52 27.78 -6.93
CA GLU A 271 -1.70 28.06 -8.13
C GLU A 271 -2.26 29.18 -9.04
N PHE A 272 -3.57 29.46 -9.02
CA PHE A 272 -4.21 30.25 -10.07
C PHE A 272 -4.53 31.70 -9.66
N ALA A 273 -5.21 31.86 -8.52
CA ALA A 273 -5.65 33.14 -7.98
C ALA A 273 -5.94 32.97 -6.49
N ASN A 274 -6.09 34.07 -5.77
CA ASN A 274 -6.58 34.03 -4.39
C ASN A 274 -7.91 33.27 -4.35
N ILE A 275 -8.07 32.35 -3.39
CA ILE A 275 -9.29 31.59 -3.21
C ILE A 275 -10.03 32.06 -1.96
N ASN A 276 -11.36 32.09 -2.01
CA ASN A 276 -12.19 32.37 -0.84
C ASN A 276 -12.71 31.04 -0.29
N CYS A 277 -12.31 30.71 0.94
CA CYS A 277 -12.75 29.55 1.69
C CYS A 277 -13.53 30.02 2.91
N ASP A 278 -14.87 29.98 2.83
CA ASP A 278 -15.77 30.39 3.91
C ASP A 278 -15.44 31.78 4.49
N GLY A 279 -15.31 32.77 3.60
CA GLY A 279 -14.97 34.16 3.95
C GLY A 279 -13.47 34.42 4.14
N HIS A 280 -12.64 33.38 4.22
CA HIS A 280 -11.19 33.52 4.35
C HIS A 280 -10.52 33.55 2.97
N ILE A 281 -9.84 34.65 2.67
CA ILE A 281 -9.08 34.79 1.43
C ILE A 281 -7.69 34.16 1.63
N ILE A 282 -7.42 33.06 0.92
CA ILE A 282 -6.11 32.43 0.85
C ILE A 282 -5.39 32.97 -0.40
N PRO A 283 -4.25 33.67 -0.25
CA PRO A 283 -3.51 34.21 -1.38
C PRO A 283 -3.03 33.16 -2.38
N ARG A 284 -2.80 33.59 -3.61
CA ARG A 284 -2.04 32.80 -4.60
C ARG A 284 -0.64 32.48 -4.07
N ASP A 285 -0.13 31.32 -4.47
CA ASP A 285 1.18 30.74 -4.16
C ASP A 285 1.35 30.29 -2.69
N GLU A 286 0.28 30.35 -1.89
CA GLU A 286 0.23 29.80 -0.54
C GLU A 286 -0.02 28.29 -0.52
N ILE A 287 0.45 27.62 0.54
CA ILE A 287 0.27 26.19 0.77
C ILE A 287 -0.87 25.97 1.77
N ILE A 288 -1.84 25.15 1.39
CA ILE A 288 -2.91 24.66 2.24
C ILE A 288 -2.53 23.29 2.77
N LEU A 289 -2.60 23.10 4.08
CA LEU A 289 -2.28 21.86 4.77
C LEU A 289 -3.49 21.40 5.57
N MET A 290 -3.96 20.18 5.31
CA MET A 290 -5.09 19.57 6.02
C MET A 290 -4.66 18.24 6.61
N HIS A 291 -4.78 18.10 7.93
CA HIS A 291 -4.42 16.89 8.64
C HIS A 291 -5.60 15.93 8.69
N THR A 292 -5.44 14.69 8.24
CA THR A 292 -6.54 13.69 8.23
C THR A 292 -7.10 13.46 9.63
N ASP A 293 -6.23 13.43 10.64
CA ASP A 293 -6.60 13.18 12.04
C ASP A 293 -7.60 14.22 12.57
N ALA A 294 -7.54 15.47 12.08
CA ALA A 294 -8.47 16.52 12.50
C ALA A 294 -9.93 16.21 12.16
N LEU A 295 -10.17 15.31 11.19
CA LEU A 295 -11.49 14.88 10.76
C LEU A 295 -11.79 13.44 11.22
N HIS A 296 -10.79 12.56 11.21
CA HIS A 296 -10.93 11.17 11.66
C HIS A 296 -11.27 11.02 13.15
N TYR A 297 -10.89 12.00 13.98
CA TYR A 297 -11.13 12.01 15.43
C TYR A 297 -12.11 13.08 15.90
N ASN A 298 -12.84 13.73 14.98
CA ASN A 298 -13.76 14.82 15.33
C ASN A 298 -15.21 14.33 15.45
N GLU A 299 -15.71 14.18 16.67
CA GLU A 299 -17.07 13.69 16.94
C GLU A 299 -18.16 14.57 16.33
N GLU A 300 -17.97 15.89 16.30
CA GLU A 300 -18.92 16.82 15.70
C GLU A 300 -19.01 16.62 14.18
N ALA A 301 -17.87 16.50 13.50
CA ALA A 301 -17.82 16.25 12.06
C ALA A 301 -18.50 14.92 11.70
N TRP A 302 -18.26 13.85 12.48
CA TRP A 302 -18.93 12.56 12.31
C TRP A 302 -20.44 12.65 12.54
N THR A 303 -20.87 13.40 13.55
CA THR A 303 -22.29 13.63 13.85
C THR A 303 -22.97 14.42 12.72
N GLN A 304 -22.34 15.51 12.23
CA GLN A 304 -22.84 16.31 11.11
C GLN A 304 -22.88 15.52 9.79
N ALA A 305 -21.96 14.57 9.62
CA ALA A 305 -21.96 13.61 8.51
C ALA A 305 -23.03 12.52 8.62
N GLY A 306 -23.91 12.58 9.64
CA GLY A 306 -24.99 11.62 9.84
C GLY A 306 -24.54 10.30 10.47
N ARG A 307 -23.33 10.24 11.05
CA ARG A 307 -22.76 9.04 11.66
C ARG A 307 -22.19 9.33 13.06
N PRO A 308 -23.04 9.65 14.05
CA PRO A 308 -22.57 9.89 15.41
C PRO A 308 -21.81 8.65 15.92
N PRO A 309 -20.60 8.82 16.50
CA PRO A 309 -19.80 7.70 16.96
C PRO A 309 -20.47 6.98 18.13
N LYS A 310 -20.63 5.65 18.03
CA LYS A 310 -21.15 4.79 19.10
C LYS A 310 -20.08 4.41 20.13
N THR A 311 -18.84 4.37 19.68
CA THR A 311 -17.62 4.08 20.44
C THR A 311 -16.65 5.25 20.28
N PRO A 312 -15.82 5.57 21.29
CA PRO A 312 -14.83 6.64 21.19
C PRO A 312 -14.00 6.53 19.91
N LEU A 313 -13.73 7.68 19.26
CA LEU A 313 -13.01 7.70 17.99
C LEU A 313 -11.52 7.32 18.13
N ASP A 314 -10.97 7.26 19.33
CA ASP A 314 -9.62 6.73 19.59
C ASP A 314 -9.57 5.21 19.81
N GLN A 315 -10.74 4.54 19.81
CA GLN A 315 -10.86 3.10 19.97
C GLN A 315 -11.19 2.41 18.65
N PHE A 316 -10.70 1.18 18.49
CA PHE A 316 -11.03 0.33 17.35
C PHE A 316 -12.44 -0.24 17.50
N ASP A 317 -13.27 -0.03 16.47
CA ASP A 317 -14.61 -0.58 16.37
C ASP A 317 -14.80 -1.21 14.98
N VAL A 318 -14.77 -2.54 14.95
CA VAL A 318 -14.93 -3.33 13.71
C VAL A 318 -16.27 -3.05 13.02
N GLU A 319 -17.29 -2.59 13.74
CA GLU A 319 -18.64 -2.35 13.22
C GLU A 319 -18.89 -0.88 12.87
N ARG A 320 -17.89 0.01 13.00
CA ARG A 320 -18.05 1.47 12.82
C ARG A 320 -18.62 1.86 11.45
N PHE A 321 -18.33 1.07 10.42
CA PHE A 321 -18.80 1.33 9.05
C PHE A 321 -19.93 0.39 8.61
N LEU A 322 -20.52 -0.36 9.56
CA LEU A 322 -21.71 -1.17 9.31
C LEU A 322 -22.97 -0.37 9.64
N VAL A 323 -23.92 -0.41 8.71
CA VAL A 323 -25.25 0.19 8.85
C VAL A 323 -26.32 -0.91 8.77
N ASP A 324 -27.37 -0.77 9.57
CA ASP A 324 -28.51 -1.69 9.52
C ASP A 324 -29.39 -1.35 8.29
N THR A 325 -29.67 -2.34 7.46
CA THR A 325 -30.53 -2.31 6.26
C THR A 325 -31.60 -3.39 6.34
N ASP A 326 -32.57 -3.37 5.42
CA ASP A 326 -33.59 -4.42 5.32
C ASP A 326 -32.99 -5.83 5.06
N ASN A 327 -31.77 -5.89 4.51
CA ASN A 327 -31.06 -7.14 4.19
C ASN A 327 -30.02 -7.53 5.25
N GLY A 328 -30.01 -6.88 6.41
CA GLY A 328 -29.04 -7.11 7.48
C GLY A 328 -28.05 -5.95 7.63
N ARG A 329 -26.80 -6.24 7.98
CA ARG A 329 -25.77 -5.19 8.14
C ARG A 329 -24.90 -5.09 6.90
N GLU A 330 -24.85 -3.90 6.33
CA GLU A 330 -24.06 -3.60 5.12
C GLU A 330 -22.96 -2.59 5.43
N PHE A 331 -21.88 -2.65 4.66
CA PHE A 331 -20.82 -1.64 4.73
C PHE A 331 -21.26 -0.38 3.98
N SER A 332 -21.06 0.78 4.59
CA SER A 332 -21.35 2.06 3.94
C SER A 332 -20.33 3.13 4.31
N LEU A 333 -19.92 3.94 3.34
CA LEU A 333 -19.18 5.20 3.56
C LEU A 333 -20.05 6.44 3.29
N GLU A 334 -21.35 6.25 3.09
CA GLU A 334 -22.28 7.34 2.82
C GLU A 334 -22.25 8.38 3.95
N GLY A 335 -22.28 9.66 3.56
CA GLY A 335 -22.17 10.80 4.47
C GLY A 335 -20.73 11.15 4.90
N LEU A 336 -19.77 10.23 4.78
CA LEU A 336 -18.41 10.42 5.30
C LEU A 336 -17.43 11.10 4.32
N ALA A 337 -17.93 11.65 3.21
CA ALA A 337 -17.11 12.41 2.28
C ALA A 337 -16.51 13.63 2.99
N GLY A 338 -15.18 13.75 2.99
CA GLY A 338 -14.47 14.81 3.72
C GLY A 338 -14.32 14.56 5.22
N VAL A 339 -14.83 13.45 5.76
CA VAL A 339 -14.59 13.01 7.15
C VAL A 339 -13.67 11.81 7.17
N TRP A 340 -13.98 10.78 6.38
CA TRP A 340 -13.12 9.61 6.19
C TRP A 340 -12.25 9.78 4.94
N ILE A 341 -11.04 10.30 5.12
CA ILE A 341 -10.10 10.65 4.02
C ILE A 341 -8.71 9.97 4.10
N PRO A 342 -8.60 8.65 4.36
CA PRO A 342 -7.29 8.00 4.52
C PRO A 342 -6.45 7.95 3.23
N PHE A 343 -7.06 8.19 2.07
CA PHE A 343 -6.37 8.24 0.78
C PHE A 343 -6.15 9.66 0.24
N GLY A 344 -6.39 10.67 1.08
CA GLY A 344 -6.56 12.05 0.63
C GLY A 344 -7.86 12.24 -0.15
N GLY A 345 -7.83 13.11 -1.16
CA GLY A 345 -9.02 13.43 -1.97
C GLY A 345 -8.73 14.19 -3.26
N GLY A 346 -9.73 14.24 -4.15
CA GLY A 346 -9.64 14.89 -5.47
C GLY A 346 -8.65 14.21 -6.41
N ASP A 347 -8.08 14.98 -7.36
CA ASP A 347 -7.17 14.47 -8.41
C ASP A 347 -5.85 13.90 -7.89
N ARG A 348 -5.54 14.12 -6.61
CA ARG A 348 -4.34 13.60 -5.92
C ARG A 348 -4.67 12.44 -4.98
N MET A 349 -5.90 11.91 -5.03
CA MET A 349 -6.27 10.72 -4.26
C MET A 349 -5.39 9.54 -4.68
N CYS A 350 -5.02 8.68 -3.72
CA CYS A 350 -4.19 7.51 -3.98
C CYS A 350 -4.75 6.66 -5.15
N PRO A 351 -3.99 6.48 -6.26
CA PRO A 351 -4.44 5.68 -7.39
C PRO A 351 -4.44 4.18 -7.05
N GLY A 352 -3.60 3.73 -6.13
CA GLY A 352 -3.48 2.32 -5.72
C GLY A 352 -4.49 1.85 -4.68
N ARG A 353 -5.45 2.68 -4.26
CA ARG A 353 -6.37 2.37 -3.13
C ARG A 353 -7.15 1.05 -3.29
N HIS A 354 -7.50 0.68 -4.52
CA HIS A 354 -8.20 -0.57 -4.79
C HIS A 354 -7.26 -1.78 -4.74
N LEU A 355 -6.05 -1.64 -5.30
CA LEU A 355 -4.99 -2.66 -5.20
C LEU A 355 -4.67 -2.94 -3.72
N VAL A 356 -4.36 -1.89 -2.96
CA VAL A 356 -3.95 -2.00 -1.55
C VAL A 356 -5.06 -2.62 -0.69
N GLN A 357 -6.33 -2.28 -0.91
CA GLN A 357 -7.46 -2.94 -0.24
C GLN A 357 -7.41 -4.46 -0.45
N MET A 358 -7.25 -4.90 -1.69
CA MET A 358 -7.23 -6.32 -2.01
C MET A 358 -5.99 -7.01 -1.46
N GLU A 359 -4.80 -6.41 -1.57
CA GLU A 359 -3.57 -6.97 -1.00
C GLU A 359 -3.69 -7.18 0.51
N ILE A 360 -4.26 -6.20 1.22
CA ILE A 360 -4.47 -6.27 2.66
C ILE A 360 -5.42 -7.40 3.04
N LEU A 361 -6.60 -7.45 2.40
CA LEU A 361 -7.62 -8.44 2.72
C LEU A 361 -7.19 -9.86 2.33
N VAL A 362 -6.54 -10.02 1.18
CA VAL A 362 -5.97 -11.31 0.75
C VAL A 362 -4.88 -11.77 1.71
N THR A 363 -4.02 -10.87 2.19
CA THR A 363 -2.97 -11.22 3.14
C THR A 363 -3.58 -11.73 4.45
N LEU A 364 -4.58 -11.02 5.00
CA LEU A 364 -5.31 -11.48 6.18
C LEU A 364 -5.94 -12.85 5.93
N ALA A 365 -6.72 -12.97 4.85
CA ALA A 365 -7.45 -14.19 4.51
C ALA A 365 -6.53 -15.39 4.36
N TYR A 366 -5.44 -15.25 3.58
CA TYR A 366 -4.48 -16.32 3.38
C TYR A 366 -3.86 -16.77 4.71
N LEU A 367 -3.42 -15.84 5.55
CA LEU A 367 -2.77 -16.18 6.82
C LEU A 367 -3.73 -16.89 7.79
N ILE A 368 -4.93 -16.33 8.04
CA ILE A 368 -5.86 -16.91 9.02
C ILE A 368 -6.49 -18.23 8.54
N SER A 369 -6.59 -18.45 7.23
CA SER A 369 -7.17 -19.68 6.67
C SER A 369 -6.16 -20.81 6.48
N ASN A 370 -4.85 -20.54 6.50
CA ASN A 370 -3.81 -21.57 6.31
C ASN A 370 -2.98 -21.83 7.56
N TYR A 371 -2.96 -20.90 8.52
CA TYR A 371 -2.07 -20.97 9.67
C TYR A 371 -2.79 -20.67 10.99
N ASP A 372 -2.42 -21.43 12.02
CA ASP A 372 -2.69 -21.02 13.39
C ASP A 372 -1.63 -19.97 13.76
N ILE A 373 -2.07 -18.79 14.18
CA ILE A 373 -1.20 -17.68 14.58
C ILE A 373 -1.55 -17.26 16.01
N GLU A 374 -0.53 -17.06 16.83
CA GLU A 374 -0.68 -16.54 18.19
C GLU A 374 0.34 -15.42 18.43
N MET A 375 -0.13 -14.29 18.97
CA MET A 375 0.77 -13.23 19.42
C MET A 375 1.51 -13.70 20.67
N GLY A 376 2.78 -13.35 20.77
CA GLY A 376 3.56 -13.54 21.99
C GLY A 376 3.03 -12.67 23.13
N ALA A 377 3.54 -12.90 24.33
CA ALA A 377 3.16 -12.12 25.51
C ALA A 377 3.57 -10.65 25.33
N VAL A 378 2.60 -9.82 24.96
CA VAL A 378 2.72 -8.36 24.91
C VAL A 378 1.46 -7.75 25.51
N GLU A 379 1.65 -6.75 26.37
CA GLU A 379 0.54 -5.91 26.81
C GLU A 379 0.05 -5.11 25.59
N THR A 380 -1.12 -5.48 25.08
CA THR A 380 -1.65 -5.00 23.80
C THR A 380 -1.83 -3.48 23.79
N ASP A 381 -2.13 -2.88 24.94
CA ASP A 381 -2.23 -1.43 25.15
C ASP A 381 -0.90 -0.68 24.99
N GLU A 382 0.23 -1.37 25.06
CA GLU A 382 1.55 -0.76 24.86
C GLU A 382 1.98 -0.69 23.39
N VAL A 383 1.31 -1.46 22.51
CA VAL A 383 1.54 -1.46 21.06
C VAL A 383 0.77 -0.29 20.45
N LYS A 384 1.50 0.78 20.12
CA LYS A 384 0.91 2.04 19.63
C LYS A 384 1.52 2.44 18.28
N CYS A 385 0.86 3.37 17.60
CA CYS A 385 1.41 4.00 16.40
C CYS A 385 2.74 4.72 16.72
N ASP A 386 3.75 4.51 15.88
CA ASP A 386 4.99 5.27 15.92
C ASP A 386 4.80 6.66 15.28
N MET A 387 4.58 7.66 16.14
CA MET A 387 4.31 9.03 15.72
C MET A 387 5.50 9.71 15.01
N ARG A 388 6.70 9.11 14.98
CA ARG A 388 7.82 9.63 14.16
C ARG A 388 7.52 9.63 12.67
N TYR A 389 6.58 8.79 12.24
CA TYR A 389 6.13 8.67 10.85
C TYR A 389 4.92 9.55 10.54
N ALA A 390 4.30 10.19 11.54
CA ALA A 390 3.28 11.20 11.28
C ALA A 390 3.96 12.48 10.77
N PRO A 391 3.34 13.22 9.83
CA PRO A 391 2.06 12.97 9.17
C PRO A 391 2.25 12.44 7.72
N TYR A 392 3.06 11.40 7.54
CA TYR A 392 3.54 10.98 6.22
C TYR A 392 2.87 9.71 5.65
N GLY A 393 1.79 9.21 6.27
CA GLY A 393 1.11 7.99 5.78
C GLY A 393 0.64 7.06 6.89
N ALA A 394 0.67 5.76 6.60
CA ALA A 394 0.34 4.74 7.60
C ALA A 394 1.44 4.64 8.67
N LEU A 395 1.02 4.62 9.93
CA LEU A 395 1.90 4.62 11.09
C LEU A 395 2.26 3.17 11.46
N PRO A 396 3.55 2.78 11.48
CA PRO A 396 3.95 1.44 11.93
C PRO A 396 3.78 1.30 13.46
N PRO A 397 3.85 0.07 14.01
CA PRO A 397 3.94 -0.10 15.45
C PRO A 397 5.23 0.52 16.01
N ASN A 398 5.14 1.05 17.23
CA ASN A 398 6.27 1.65 17.96
C ASN A 398 7.27 0.62 18.51
N ARG A 399 6.94 -0.67 18.45
CA ARG A 399 7.74 -1.77 18.98
C ARG A 399 7.48 -3.07 18.21
N PRO A 400 8.44 -4.02 18.22
CA PRO A 400 8.22 -5.37 17.73
C PRO A 400 7.07 -6.07 18.48
N VAL A 401 6.32 -6.89 17.76
CA VAL A 401 5.33 -7.82 18.35
C VAL A 401 5.74 -9.23 17.94
N SER A 402 6.30 -9.99 18.87
CA SER A 402 6.61 -11.40 18.63
C SER A 402 5.34 -12.20 18.38
N PHE A 403 5.43 -13.26 17.60
CA PHE A 403 4.32 -14.18 17.34
C PHE A 403 4.85 -15.57 17.06
N ARG A 404 3.98 -16.57 17.14
CA ARG A 404 4.27 -17.92 16.65
C ARG A 404 3.25 -18.34 15.61
N MET A 405 3.68 -19.17 14.67
CA MET A 405 2.84 -19.65 13.58
C MET A 405 3.11 -21.13 13.29
N ARG A 406 2.05 -21.86 12.93
CA ARG A 406 2.13 -23.22 12.37
C ARG A 406 1.06 -23.40 11.30
N ARG A 407 1.28 -24.31 10.35
CA ARG A 407 0.25 -24.69 9.38
C ARG A 407 -0.91 -25.35 10.12
N ASN A 408 -2.14 -24.93 9.81
CA ASN A 408 -3.31 -25.43 10.54
C ASN A 408 -3.54 -26.93 10.28
N HIS A 409 -4.17 -27.61 11.24
CA HIS A 409 -4.35 -29.07 11.22
C HIS A 409 -5.28 -29.55 10.09
N GLU A 410 -6.20 -28.70 9.64
CA GLU A 410 -7.08 -29.01 8.50
C GLU A 410 -6.31 -29.02 7.17
N GLU A 411 -5.38 -28.09 7.00
CA GLU A 411 -4.48 -28.00 5.84
C GLU A 411 -3.48 -29.16 5.79
N LEU A 412 -3.01 -29.65 6.92
CA LEU A 412 -2.12 -30.83 6.93
C LEU A 412 -2.84 -32.08 6.38
N LYS A 413 -4.14 -32.22 6.65
CA LYS A 413 -4.95 -33.33 6.12
C LYS A 413 -5.21 -33.20 4.62
N SER A 414 -5.50 -31.99 4.13
CA SER A 414 -5.73 -31.72 2.71
C SER A 414 -4.44 -31.90 1.88
N PHE A 415 -3.29 -31.46 2.42
CA PHE A 415 -1.99 -31.60 1.76
C PHE A 415 -1.52 -33.06 1.66
N ALA A 416 -1.75 -33.86 2.71
CA ALA A 416 -1.47 -35.29 2.68
C ALA A 416 -2.29 -36.01 1.59
N TYR A 417 -3.56 -35.62 1.40
CA TYR A 417 -4.43 -36.19 0.37
C TYR A 417 -3.98 -35.83 -1.06
N ARG A 418 -3.53 -34.58 -1.29
CA ARG A 418 -3.02 -34.11 -2.59
C ARG A 418 -1.68 -34.73 -3.00
N LYS A 419 -0.88 -35.25 -2.06
CA LYS A 419 0.37 -35.98 -2.35
C LYS A 419 0.18 -37.48 -2.62
N SER A 420 -1.00 -38.02 -2.30
CA SER A 420 -1.30 -39.46 -2.42
C SER A 420 -2.11 -39.85 -3.66
N GLY A 421 -2.47 -38.90 -4.52
CA GLY A 421 -3.09 -39.10 -5.83
C GLY A 421 -2.26 -38.48 -6.92
#